data_AF-A0A1A8XDK3-F1
#
_entry.id   AF-A0A1A8XDK3-F1
#
_cell.length_a   1.000
_cell.length_b   1.000
_cell.length_c   1.000
_cell.angle_alpha   90.00
_cell.angle_beta   90.00
_cell.angle_gamma   90.00
#
_symmetry.space_group_name_H-M   'P 1'
#
loop_
_entity.id
_entity.type
_entity.pdbx_description
1 polymer ?
#
loop_
_entity_poly.entity_id
_entity_poly.type
_entity_poly.pdbx_seq_one_letter_code
_entity_poly.pdbx_strand_id
1 'polypeptide(L)'
;LLTEFSTNENSIPGQNTLETNKISNIFIQKKSDPPFGCTESDLDKTLTKNELDDLIISYNTQLNEREMYIIFYYHNQLMNESFKEMAKNLKDKLEKLGLENGISQNDLNKYLEALEKYLNSTLTKWNELSYKNIVSKIQNRKEVPKAFYKIYLYNSRMTWKKGMTKLQESWIENLMTSIQLM
;
A
#
# COMPACT_ATOMS: atom_id res chain seq x y z
N LEU A 1 -11.15 2.34 17.54
CA LEU A 1 -9.85 2.96 17.80
C LEU A 1 -9.07 2.93 16.50
N LEU A 2 -9.01 4.10 15.85
CA LEU A 2 -8.23 4.32 14.64
C LEU A 2 -6.77 4.41 15.09
N THR A 3 -5.93 3.48 14.67
CA THR A 3 -4.49 3.66 14.81
C THR A 3 -4.12 4.81 13.87
N GLU A 4 -3.79 5.94 14.47
CA GLU A 4 -3.29 7.11 13.76
C GLU A 4 -2.05 6.71 12.96
N PHE A 5 -2.00 7.10 11.69
CA PHE A 5 -0.77 7.10 10.93
C PHE A 5 0.18 8.12 11.57
N SER A 6 0.96 7.68 12.55
CA SER A 6 2.14 8.45 12.98
C SER A 6 3.09 8.49 11.79
N THR A 7 3.12 9.62 11.08
CA THR A 7 4.08 9.88 10.00
C THR A 7 5.35 10.51 10.55
N ASN A 8 5.81 10.09 11.73
CA ASN A 8 7.03 10.63 12.31
C ASN A 8 8.22 9.73 11.95
N GLU A 9 8.62 9.77 10.68
CA GLU A 9 9.92 9.27 10.20
C GLU A 9 10.46 10.26 9.17
N ASN A 10 10.93 11.41 9.67
CA ASN A 10 11.83 12.30 8.94
C ASN A 10 13.25 11.69 8.92
N SER A 11 13.39 10.48 8.38
CA SER A 11 14.70 9.85 8.25
C SER A 11 14.77 8.94 7.04
N ILE A 12 15.65 9.34 6.11
CA ILE A 12 16.21 8.48 5.08
C ILE A 12 16.85 7.26 5.77
N PRO A 13 16.66 6.01 5.28
CA PRO A 13 17.15 4.82 5.99
C PRO A 13 18.67 4.78 6.04
N GLY A 14 19.20 4.90 7.26
CA GLY A 14 20.63 4.80 7.55
C GLY A 14 20.97 5.10 9.00
N GLN A 15 20.20 4.62 9.98
CA GLN A 15 20.65 4.44 11.38
C GLN A 15 19.55 3.84 12.26
N ASN A 16 19.98 2.97 13.18
CA ASN A 16 19.29 2.43 14.35
C ASN A 16 18.36 1.22 14.14
N THR A 17 19.01 0.07 14.04
CA THR A 17 18.46 -1.23 14.46
C THR A 17 18.29 -1.21 15.98
N LEU A 18 17.07 -1.33 16.51
CA LEU A 18 16.87 -1.91 17.83
C LEU A 18 15.48 -2.52 17.99
N GLU A 19 15.52 -3.78 18.44
CA GLU A 19 14.54 -4.51 19.24
C GLU A 19 13.20 -4.96 18.62
N THR A 20 13.28 -6.12 17.96
CA THR A 20 12.19 -7.07 17.84
C THR A 20 11.76 -7.60 19.21
N ASN A 21 10.76 -6.97 19.83
CA ASN A 21 10.06 -7.56 20.95
C ASN A 21 8.88 -8.43 20.49
N LYS A 22 8.89 -9.66 21.02
CA LYS A 22 8.03 -10.80 20.75
C LYS A 22 6.53 -10.45 20.81
N ILE A 23 5.83 -10.66 19.69
CA ILE A 23 4.42 -11.07 19.68
C ILE A 23 4.34 -12.34 18.85
N SER A 24 4.83 -13.44 19.45
CA SER A 24 4.66 -14.79 18.95
C SER A 24 3.29 -15.31 19.38
N ASN A 25 2.29 -15.13 18.51
CA ASN A 25 1.10 -15.99 18.39
C ASN A 25 0.33 -15.64 17.10
N ILE A 26 1.06 -15.49 16.00
CA ILE A 26 0.44 -15.40 14.68
C ILE A 26 0.17 -16.83 14.22
N PHE A 27 -1.11 -17.14 14.10
CA PHE A 27 -1.71 -18.31 13.47
C PHE A 27 -0.80 -18.87 12.35
N ILE A 28 -0.19 -20.04 12.58
CA ILE A 28 0.53 -20.77 11.52
C ILE A 28 -0.54 -21.39 10.63
N GLN A 29 -1.04 -20.59 9.68
CA GLN A 29 -1.88 -21.06 8.59
C GLN A 29 -1.04 -22.01 7.73
N LYS A 30 -1.57 -23.20 7.40
CA LYS A 30 -0.92 -24.09 6.43
C LYS A 30 -0.72 -23.29 5.14
N LYS A 31 0.51 -23.32 4.64
CA LYS A 31 1.06 -22.44 3.59
C LYS A 31 0.37 -22.51 2.21
N SER A 32 -0.69 -23.30 2.05
CA SER A 32 -1.35 -23.57 0.76
C SER A 32 -2.73 -22.93 0.61
N ASP A 33 -3.48 -22.69 1.70
CA ASP A 33 -4.90 -22.36 1.56
C ASP A 33 -5.12 -20.86 1.82
N PRO A 34 -5.86 -20.14 0.95
CA PRO A 34 -6.21 -18.76 1.19
C PRO A 34 -6.94 -18.58 2.54
N PRO A 35 -6.77 -17.42 3.21
CA PRO A 35 -7.24 -17.27 4.57
C PRO A 35 -8.76 -17.13 4.66
N PHE A 36 -9.29 -17.30 5.88
CA PHE A 36 -10.71 -17.08 6.20
C PHE A 36 -11.70 -17.90 5.34
N GLY A 37 -11.29 -19.10 4.92
CA GLY A 37 -12.14 -20.00 4.11
C GLY A 37 -12.29 -19.55 2.65
N CYS A 38 -11.42 -18.67 2.17
CA CYS A 38 -11.35 -18.33 0.75
C CYS A 38 -10.74 -19.50 -0.04
N THR A 39 -11.18 -19.64 -1.28
CA THR A 39 -10.61 -20.56 -2.27
C THR A 39 -9.73 -19.79 -3.25
N GLU A 40 -8.86 -20.49 -3.99
CA GLU A 40 -8.07 -19.84 -5.04
C GLU A 40 -8.97 -19.19 -6.10
N SER A 41 -10.08 -19.84 -6.47
CA SER A 41 -11.08 -19.30 -7.39
C SER A 41 -11.82 -18.06 -6.87
N ASP A 42 -11.78 -17.79 -5.56
CA ASP A 42 -12.31 -16.54 -5.02
C ASP A 42 -11.38 -15.34 -5.28
N LEU A 43 -10.12 -15.61 -5.63
CA LEU A 43 -9.02 -14.64 -5.70
C LEU A 43 -8.27 -14.67 -7.04
N ASP A 44 -8.74 -15.45 -8.02
CA ASP A 44 -8.05 -15.68 -9.30
C ASP A 44 -8.27 -14.59 -10.35
N LYS A 45 -9.24 -13.71 -10.11
CA LYS A 45 -9.61 -12.62 -11.03
C LYS A 45 -8.77 -11.37 -10.82
N THR A 46 -8.86 -10.46 -11.78
CA THR A 46 -8.54 -9.04 -11.61
C THR A 46 -9.84 -8.28 -11.77
N LEU A 47 -10.21 -7.48 -10.76
CA LEU A 47 -11.42 -6.69 -10.79
C LEU A 47 -11.10 -5.23 -11.00
N THR A 48 -11.85 -4.59 -11.89
CA THR A 48 -11.94 -3.13 -11.95
C THR A 48 -12.64 -2.59 -10.71
N LYS A 49 -12.55 -1.27 -10.49
CA LYS A 49 -13.27 -0.61 -9.40
C LYS A 49 -14.78 -0.86 -9.45
N ASN A 50 -15.38 -0.80 -10.64
CA ASN A 50 -16.83 -1.00 -10.79
C ASN A 50 -17.22 -2.44 -10.48
N GLU A 51 -16.45 -3.43 -10.95
CA GLU A 51 -16.71 -4.84 -10.64
C GLU A 51 -16.54 -5.14 -9.15
N LEU A 52 -15.61 -4.48 -8.45
CA LEU A 52 -15.51 -4.55 -7.00
C LEU A 52 -16.72 -3.92 -6.30
N ASP A 53 -17.19 -2.77 -6.78
CA ASP A 53 -18.39 -2.12 -6.22
C ASP A 53 -19.63 -3.01 -6.41
N ASP A 54 -19.78 -3.65 -7.57
CA ASP A 54 -20.83 -4.62 -7.87
C ASP A 54 -20.73 -5.87 -6.98
N LEU A 55 -19.52 -6.40 -6.79
CA LEU A 55 -19.26 -7.50 -5.87
C LEU A 55 -19.70 -7.16 -4.44
N ILE A 56 -19.34 -5.97 -3.94
CA ILE A 56 -19.77 -5.53 -2.61
C ILE A 56 -21.30 -5.39 -2.54
N ILE A 57 -21.93 -4.87 -3.60
CA ILE A 57 -23.40 -4.74 -3.67
C ILE A 57 -24.06 -6.12 -3.58
N SER A 58 -23.51 -7.12 -4.26
CA SER A 58 -24.04 -8.48 -4.33
C SER A 58 -24.11 -9.21 -2.99
N TYR A 59 -23.24 -8.86 -2.02
CA TYR A 59 -23.27 -9.47 -0.69
C TYR A 59 -24.42 -8.98 0.19
N ASN A 60 -24.69 -9.72 1.27
CA ASN A 60 -25.69 -9.36 2.26
C ASN A 60 -25.37 -8.04 2.99
N THR A 61 -26.30 -7.57 3.82
CA THR A 61 -26.11 -6.35 4.63
C THR A 61 -25.09 -6.54 5.75
N GLN A 62 -24.88 -7.78 6.19
CA GLN A 62 -23.79 -8.19 7.09
C GLN A 62 -22.77 -8.99 6.29
N LEU A 63 -21.50 -8.62 6.42
CA LEU A 63 -20.40 -9.31 5.77
C LEU A 63 -19.74 -10.26 6.76
N ASN A 64 -19.51 -11.51 6.35
CA ASN A 64 -18.73 -12.48 7.12
C ASN A 64 -17.21 -12.34 6.84
N GLU A 65 -16.40 -13.12 7.57
CA GLU A 65 -14.93 -13.13 7.48
C GLU A 65 -14.41 -13.34 6.06
N ARG A 66 -14.99 -14.30 5.33
CA ARG A 66 -14.63 -14.64 3.95
C ARG A 66 -14.91 -13.48 3.00
N GLU A 67 -16.13 -12.94 3.06
CA GLU A 67 -16.56 -11.82 2.21
C GLU A 67 -15.71 -10.56 2.47
N MET A 68 -15.44 -10.25 3.74
CA MET A 68 -14.53 -9.16 4.11
C MET A 68 -13.14 -9.35 3.51
N TYR A 69 -12.59 -10.57 3.57
CA TYR A 69 -11.26 -10.83 3.03
C TYR A 69 -11.24 -10.70 1.49
N ILE A 70 -12.22 -11.27 0.78
CA ILE A 70 -12.32 -11.16 -0.69
C ILE A 70 -12.39 -9.69 -1.12
N ILE A 71 -13.24 -8.90 -0.48
CA ILE A 71 -13.36 -7.46 -0.80
C ILE A 71 -12.04 -6.74 -0.54
N PHE A 72 -11.39 -7.00 0.59
CA PHE A 72 -10.07 -6.42 0.90
C PHE A 72 -9.02 -6.80 -0.14
N TYR A 73 -8.97 -8.07 -0.55
CA TYR A 73 -7.98 -8.57 -1.50
C TYR A 73 -8.03 -7.77 -2.80
N TYR A 74 -9.22 -7.65 -3.40
CA TYR A 74 -9.40 -6.89 -4.63
C TYR A 74 -9.22 -5.38 -4.45
N HIS A 75 -9.67 -4.84 -3.32
CA HIS A 75 -9.40 -3.43 -2.99
C HIS A 75 -7.90 -3.14 -2.93
N ASN A 76 -7.13 -4.04 -2.31
CA ASN A 76 -5.69 -3.88 -2.14
C ASN A 76 -4.93 -4.08 -3.46
N GLN A 77 -5.41 -4.94 -4.37
CA GLN A 77 -4.90 -5.01 -5.74
C GLN A 77 -5.06 -3.67 -6.48
N LEU A 78 -6.24 -3.03 -6.41
CA LEU A 78 -6.47 -1.71 -7.01
C LEU A 78 -5.56 -0.63 -6.42
N MET A 79 -5.26 -0.70 -5.12
CA MET A 79 -4.31 0.22 -4.47
C MET A 79 -2.88 -0.02 -4.97
N ASN A 80 -2.47 -1.28 -5.15
CA ASN A 80 -1.17 -1.63 -5.70
C ASN A 80 -1.01 -1.13 -7.14
N GLU A 81 -2.05 -1.24 -7.97
CA GLU A 81 -2.06 -0.69 -9.33
C GLU A 81 -1.91 0.82 -9.32
N SER A 82 -2.70 1.51 -8.48
CA SER A 82 -2.62 2.97 -8.31
C SER A 82 -1.21 3.41 -7.87
N PHE A 83 -0.57 2.65 -6.99
CA PHE A 83 0.81 2.92 -6.55
C PHE A 83 1.82 2.71 -7.67
N LYS A 84 1.70 1.64 -8.46
CA LYS A 84 2.57 1.38 -9.61
C LYS A 84 2.46 2.48 -10.68
N GLU A 85 1.23 2.94 -10.94
CA GLU A 85 1.00 4.06 -11.85
C GLU A 85 1.65 5.35 -11.32
N MET A 86 1.45 5.66 -10.04
CA MET A 86 2.11 6.79 -9.38
C MET A 86 3.64 6.70 -9.47
N ALA A 87 4.20 5.53 -9.17
CA ALA A 87 5.63 5.25 -9.21
C ALA A 87 6.22 5.52 -10.61
N LYS A 88 5.55 5.04 -11.65
CA LYS A 88 5.93 5.30 -13.04
C LYS A 88 5.91 6.80 -13.34
N ASN A 89 4.81 7.47 -13.04
CA ASN A 89 4.66 8.92 -13.28
C ASN A 89 5.70 9.75 -12.51
N LEU A 90 6.07 9.33 -11.30
CA LEU A 90 7.12 9.97 -10.51
C LEU A 90 8.49 9.79 -11.17
N LYS A 91 8.83 8.57 -11.62
CA LYS A 91 10.08 8.28 -12.32
C LYS A 91 10.22 9.15 -13.57
N ASP A 92 9.19 9.17 -14.42
CA ASP A 92 9.16 9.97 -15.66
C ASP A 92 9.34 11.47 -15.36
N LYS A 93 8.70 11.97 -14.30
CA LYS A 93 8.79 13.37 -13.88
C LYS A 93 10.19 13.74 -13.36
N LEU A 94 10.79 12.88 -12.54
CA LEU A 94 12.13 13.11 -11.99
C LEU A 94 13.20 13.02 -13.08
N GLU A 95 13.04 12.07 -14.02
CA GLU A 95 13.93 11.95 -15.17
C GLU A 95 13.92 13.24 -16.00
N LYS A 96 12.73 13.70 -16.40
CA LYS A 96 12.57 14.96 -17.13
C LYS A 96 13.19 16.14 -16.38
N LEU A 97 12.88 16.27 -15.10
CA LEU A 97 13.37 17.37 -14.26
C LEU A 97 14.89 17.37 -14.12
N GLY A 98 15.50 16.20 -13.94
CA GLY A 98 16.95 16.05 -13.86
C GLY A 98 17.66 16.45 -15.15
N LEU A 99 17.16 15.98 -16.29
CA LEU A 99 17.73 16.31 -17.61
C LEU A 99 17.61 17.81 -17.92
N GLU A 100 16.47 18.43 -17.64
CA GLU A 100 16.23 19.86 -17.85
C GLU A 100 17.16 20.76 -17.01
N ASN A 101 17.66 20.24 -15.87
CA ASN A 101 18.58 20.95 -14.98
C ASN A 101 20.05 20.51 -15.13
N GLY A 102 20.38 19.80 -16.23
CA GLY A 102 21.77 19.48 -16.56
C GLY A 102 22.40 18.37 -15.72
N ILE A 103 21.61 17.58 -14.99
CA ILE A 103 22.11 16.39 -14.30
C ILE A 103 22.60 15.39 -15.36
N SER A 104 23.80 14.84 -15.14
CA SER A 104 24.34 13.81 -16.02
C SER A 104 23.42 12.58 -16.06
N GLN A 105 23.23 11.97 -17.23
CA GLN A 105 22.41 10.76 -17.35
C GLN A 105 22.86 9.66 -16.38
N ASN A 106 24.17 9.55 -16.13
CA ASN A 106 24.73 8.55 -15.23
C ASN A 106 24.29 8.76 -13.77
N ASP A 107 24.33 10.01 -13.29
CA ASP A 107 23.92 10.31 -11.91
C ASP A 107 22.40 10.25 -11.74
N LEU A 108 21.66 10.66 -12.78
CA LEU A 108 20.21 10.51 -12.82
C LEU A 108 19.80 9.03 -12.78
N ASN A 109 20.47 8.15 -13.53
CA ASN A 109 20.19 6.72 -13.49
C ASN A 109 20.39 6.14 -12.09
N LYS A 110 21.48 6.47 -11.39
CA LYS A 110 21.72 6.05 -10.00
C LYS A 110 20.63 6.54 -9.06
N TYR A 111 20.18 7.78 -9.24
CA TYR A 111 19.09 8.37 -8.46
C TYR A 111 17.77 7.60 -8.66
N LEU A 112 17.41 7.33 -9.92
CA LEU A 112 16.19 6.60 -10.27
C LEU A 112 16.24 5.13 -9.83
N GLU A 113 17.41 4.49 -9.83
CA GLU A 113 17.58 3.15 -9.24
C GLU A 113 17.34 3.13 -7.72
N ALA A 114 17.81 4.16 -7.01
CA ALA A 114 17.56 4.30 -5.57
C ALA A 114 16.07 4.53 -5.29
N LEU A 115 15.41 5.38 -6.08
CA LEU A 115 13.96 5.58 -6.05
C LEU A 115 13.22 4.26 -6.25
N GLU A 116 13.58 3.48 -7.27
CA GLU A 116 12.89 2.23 -7.60
C GLU A 116 12.99 1.20 -6.46
N LYS A 117 14.19 1.05 -5.86
CA LYS A 117 14.39 0.20 -4.67
C LYS A 117 13.53 0.67 -3.50
N TYR A 118 13.47 1.98 -3.25
CA TYR A 118 12.65 2.56 -2.19
C TYR A 118 11.15 2.34 -2.43
N LEU A 119 10.66 2.56 -3.65
CA LEU A 119 9.27 2.36 -4.03
C LEU A 119 8.84 0.91 -3.85
N ASN A 120 9.67 -0.05 -4.27
CA ASN A 120 9.40 -1.48 -4.10
C ASN A 120 9.34 -1.89 -2.62
N SER A 121 10.28 -1.38 -1.80
CA SER A 121 10.27 -1.60 -0.35
C SER A 121 9.03 -0.99 0.31
N THR A 122 8.66 0.23 -0.08
CA THR A 122 7.48 0.93 0.42
C THR A 122 6.19 0.17 0.10
N LEU A 123 6.02 -0.27 -1.15
CA LEU A 123 4.85 -1.04 -1.58
C LEU A 123 4.73 -2.35 -0.77
N THR A 124 5.85 -3.03 -0.55
CA THR A 124 5.88 -4.26 0.26
C THR A 124 5.41 -3.99 1.70
N LYS A 125 5.99 -2.96 2.35
CA LYS A 125 5.61 -2.57 3.72
C LYS A 125 4.14 -2.18 3.84
N TRP A 126 3.60 -1.43 2.88
CA TRP A 126 2.21 -1.00 2.90
C TRP A 126 1.24 -2.18 2.69
N ASN A 127 1.61 -3.14 1.84
CA ASN A 127 0.86 -4.38 1.68
C ASN A 127 0.85 -5.20 2.98
N GLU A 128 2.01 -5.38 3.61
CA GLU A 128 2.11 -6.10 4.89
C GLU A 128 1.29 -5.44 6.00
N LEU A 129 1.37 -4.11 6.11
CA LEU A 129 0.60 -3.35 7.10
C LEU A 129 -0.91 -3.45 6.84
N SER A 130 -1.32 -3.29 5.58
CA SER A 130 -2.73 -3.40 5.18
C SER A 130 -3.27 -4.80 5.48
N TYR A 131 -2.49 -5.85 5.20
CA TYR A 131 -2.82 -7.22 5.52
C TYR A 131 -2.96 -7.46 7.03
N LYS A 132 -1.99 -7.01 7.83
CA LYS A 132 -2.06 -7.09 9.31
C LYS A 132 -3.31 -6.41 9.86
N ASN A 133 -3.64 -5.23 9.33
CA ASN A 133 -4.80 -4.45 9.75
C ASN A 133 -6.12 -5.18 9.44
N ILE A 134 -6.28 -5.75 8.25
CA ILE A 134 -7.51 -6.47 7.92
C ILE A 134 -7.64 -7.77 8.71
N VAL A 135 -6.55 -8.52 8.88
CA VAL A 135 -6.55 -9.77 9.67
C VAL A 135 -6.98 -9.48 11.10
N SER A 136 -6.37 -8.47 11.73
CA SER A 136 -6.76 -8.04 13.07
C SER A 136 -8.23 -7.62 13.15
N LYS A 137 -8.73 -6.92 12.13
CA LYS A 137 -10.13 -6.48 12.09
C LYS A 137 -11.11 -7.64 11.99
N ILE A 138 -10.85 -8.60 11.10
CA ILE A 138 -11.66 -9.80 10.90
C ILE A 138 -11.68 -10.65 12.19
N GLN A 139 -10.50 -10.87 12.80
CA GLN A 139 -10.39 -11.63 14.05
C GLN A 139 -11.14 -10.98 15.23
N ASN A 140 -11.14 -9.64 15.31
CA ASN A 140 -11.83 -8.90 16.35
C ASN A 140 -13.35 -8.78 16.12
N ARG A 141 -13.81 -8.90 14.86
CA ARG A 141 -15.22 -8.80 14.47
C ARG A 141 -15.49 -9.73 13.30
N LYS A 142 -16.04 -10.91 13.59
CA LYS A 142 -16.33 -11.94 12.58
C LYS A 142 -17.40 -11.53 11.58
N GLU A 143 -18.30 -10.63 11.99
CA GLU A 143 -19.30 -10.02 11.13
C GLU A 143 -19.27 -8.50 11.24
N VAL A 144 -19.42 -7.81 10.12
CA VAL A 144 -19.44 -6.35 10.04
C VAL A 144 -20.54 -5.88 9.10
N PRO A 145 -21.33 -4.86 9.50
CA PRO A 145 -22.27 -4.24 8.57
C PRO A 145 -21.57 -3.71 7.32
N LYS A 146 -22.08 -4.08 6.15
CA LYS A 146 -21.54 -3.71 4.83
C LYS A 146 -21.24 -2.21 4.70
N ALA A 147 -22.12 -1.35 5.24
CA ALA A 147 -21.92 0.10 5.24
C ALA A 147 -20.65 0.54 5.99
N PHE A 148 -20.39 -0.02 7.18
CA PHE A 148 -19.16 0.28 7.94
C PHE A 148 -17.92 -0.27 7.25
N TYR A 149 -18.05 -1.39 6.55
CA TYR A 149 -16.95 -1.94 5.78
C TYR A 149 -16.60 -1.06 4.57
N LYS A 150 -17.60 -0.52 3.86
CA LYS A 150 -17.39 0.48 2.80
C LYS A 150 -16.66 1.73 3.30
N ILE A 151 -17.04 2.25 4.47
CA ILE A 151 -16.34 3.40 5.10
C ILE A 151 -14.87 3.05 5.40
N TYR A 152 -14.61 1.84 5.87
CA TYR A 152 -13.25 1.37 6.12
C TYR A 152 -12.41 1.32 4.83
N LEU A 153 -12.94 0.78 3.73
CA LEU A 153 -12.23 0.75 2.44
C LEU A 153 -11.98 2.16 1.90
N TYR A 154 -12.95 3.07 2.05
CA TYR A 154 -12.78 4.46 1.68
C TYR A 154 -11.63 5.11 2.45
N ASN A 155 -11.59 4.93 3.78
CA ASN A 155 -10.52 5.47 4.62
C ASN A 155 -9.16 4.87 4.25
N SER A 156 -9.09 3.56 3.98
CA SER A 156 -7.89 2.89 3.48
C SER A 156 -7.39 3.56 2.19
N ARG A 157 -8.27 3.74 1.21
CA ARG A 157 -7.92 4.43 -0.06
C ARG A 157 -7.41 5.84 0.18
N MET A 158 -8.05 6.60 1.05
CA MET A 158 -7.64 7.98 1.36
C MET A 158 -6.26 8.04 2.01
N THR A 159 -5.95 7.09 2.90
CA THR A 159 -4.59 6.94 3.45
C THR A 159 -3.58 6.67 2.34
N TRP A 160 -3.84 5.66 1.48
CA TRP A 160 -2.94 5.33 0.38
C TRP A 160 -2.68 6.55 -0.50
N LYS A 161 -3.74 7.26 -0.89
CA LYS A 161 -3.63 8.50 -1.68
C LYS A 161 -2.75 9.54 -0.99
N LYS A 162 -2.98 9.82 0.30
CA LYS A 162 -2.19 10.78 1.07
C LYS A 162 -0.72 10.36 1.16
N GLY A 163 -0.45 9.08 1.40
CA GLY A 163 0.91 8.54 1.45
C GLY A 163 1.63 8.69 0.11
N MET A 164 0.95 8.37 -1.00
CA MET A 164 1.49 8.49 -2.35
C MET A 164 1.84 9.94 -2.68
N THR A 165 0.93 10.89 -2.38
CA THR A 165 1.19 12.33 -2.58
C THR A 165 2.43 12.79 -1.81
N LYS A 166 2.51 12.48 -0.52
CA LYS A 166 3.68 12.84 0.32
C LYS A 166 4.98 12.25 -0.22
N LEU A 167 4.94 11.00 -0.68
CA LEU A 167 6.10 10.35 -1.26
C LEU A 167 6.57 11.08 -2.52
N GLN A 168 5.66 11.39 -3.44
CA GLN A 168 5.99 12.14 -4.66
C GLN A 168 6.60 13.50 -4.34
N GLU A 169 5.96 14.26 -3.43
CA GLU A 169 6.45 15.57 -2.99
C GLU A 169 7.87 15.48 -2.42
N SER A 170 8.12 14.52 -1.52
CA SER A 170 9.43 14.34 -0.90
C SER A 170 10.55 14.03 -1.89
N TRP A 171 10.30 13.16 -2.88
CA TRP A 171 11.31 12.83 -3.89
C TRP A 171 11.55 13.98 -4.87
N ILE A 172 10.51 14.73 -5.25
CA ILE A 172 10.66 15.92 -6.09
C ILE A 172 11.47 16.99 -5.36
N GLU A 173 11.14 17.27 -4.09
CA GLU A 173 11.85 18.25 -3.27
C GLU A 173 13.33 17.86 -3.07
N ASN A 174 13.58 16.57 -2.82
CA ASN A 174 14.93 16.05 -2.67
C ASN A 174 15.78 16.28 -3.93
N LEU A 175 15.26 15.94 -5.11
CA LEU A 175 15.97 16.18 -6.37
C LEU A 175 16.23 17.68 -6.61
N MET A 176 15.22 18.52 -6.38
CA MET A 176 15.35 19.98 -6.52
C MET A 176 16.41 20.57 -5.59
N THR A 177 16.49 20.08 -4.36
CA THR A 177 17.52 20.50 -3.40
C THR A 177 18.91 20.07 -3.88
N SER A 178 19.05 18.84 -4.41
CA SER A 178 20.31 18.39 -5.01
C SER A 178 20.73 19.26 -6.19
N ILE A 179 19.78 19.68 -7.03
CA ILE A 179 20.03 20.59 -8.17
C ILE A 179 20.56 21.95 -7.69
N GLN A 180 19.97 22.55 -6.65
CA GLN A 180 20.36 23.87 -6.16
C GLN A 180 21.75 23.91 -5.49
N LEU A 181 22.26 22.76 -5.07
CA LEU A 181 23.56 22.63 -4.41
C LEU A 181 24.71 22.28 -5.38
N MET A 182 24.40 22.04 -6.65
CA MET A 182 25.37 21.84 -7.74
C MET A 182 25.74 23.15 -8.40
#